data_AF-A0A7V6BYY4-F1
#
_entry.id   AF-A0A7V6BYY4-F1
#
_cell.length_a   1.000
_cell.length_b   1.000
_cell.length_c   1.000
_cell.angle_alpha   90.00
_cell.angle_beta   90.00
_cell.angle_gamma   90.00
#
_symmetry.space_group_name_H-M   'P 1'
#
loop_
_entity.id
_entity.type
_entity.pdbx_description
1 polymer ?
#
loop_
_entity_poly.entity_id
_entity_poly.type
_entity_poly.pdbx_seq_one_letter_code
_entity_poly.pdbx_strand_id
1 'polypeptide(L)'
;MKKLQSIGLFPRIFISFILVIAVAGITLLATGITFGPLILEQHLESHSNFEQGLVDAKTMLQDLSVNYQQALTKSLVWSILAAVIVASAVSVFVASQIVSPLQRMQKASSRIAKGNYLERLDASGPGEVAKLAESFNAMAESLEDSEIQRRELMRNLAHEFRTPLSNLKGYLEGLEDGLFDADDEIFTASKQQIDRLERLLNDLALI
;
A
#
# COMPACT_ATOMS: atom_id res chain seq x y z
N MET A 1 -24.67 -8.40 10.60
CA MET A 1 -23.43 -8.95 9.99
C MET A 1 -22.27 -7.93 9.95
N LYS A 2 -22.11 -7.05 10.95
CA LYS A 2 -21.09 -5.96 10.96
C LYS A 2 -19.76 -6.30 11.70
N LYS A 3 -19.61 -7.52 12.24
CA LYS A 3 -18.48 -7.88 13.12
C LYS A 3 -17.26 -8.52 12.42
N LEU A 4 -17.28 -8.68 11.09
CA LEU A 4 -16.20 -9.34 10.34
C LEU A 4 -15.25 -8.37 9.62
N GLN A 5 -15.48 -7.05 9.72
CA GLN A 5 -14.63 -6.03 9.09
C GLN A 5 -13.40 -5.61 9.92
N SER A 6 -13.24 -6.10 11.16
CA SER A 6 -12.11 -5.71 12.03
C SER A 6 -11.08 -6.82 12.24
N ILE A 7 -11.09 -7.89 11.43
CA ILE A 7 -9.99 -8.86 11.49
C ILE A 7 -8.80 -8.20 10.81
N GLY A 8 -7.80 -7.86 11.62
CA GLY A 8 -6.57 -7.28 11.16
C GLY A 8 -5.90 -8.09 10.04
N LEU A 9 -5.07 -7.42 9.26
CA LEU A 9 -4.22 -7.98 8.24
C LEU A 9 -3.34 -9.09 8.83
N PHE A 10 -2.81 -8.87 10.03
CA PHE A 10 -1.93 -9.79 10.75
C PHE A 10 -2.56 -11.18 10.98
N PRO A 11 -3.74 -11.31 11.63
CA PRO A 11 -4.36 -12.62 11.82
C PRO A 11 -4.73 -13.32 10.51
N ARG A 12 -5.08 -12.59 9.44
CA ARG A 12 -5.37 -13.21 8.13
C ARG A 12 -4.13 -13.81 7.46
N ILE A 13 -3.02 -13.08 7.49
CA ILE A 13 -1.73 -13.58 6.98
C ILE A 13 -1.28 -14.78 7.82
N PHE A 14 -1.39 -14.68 9.13
CA PHE A 14 -1.00 -15.74 10.06
C PHE A 14 -1.82 -17.03 9.86
N ILE A 15 -3.14 -16.92 9.71
CA ILE A 15 -4.02 -18.07 9.41
C ILE A 15 -3.68 -18.68 8.05
N SER A 16 -3.40 -17.85 7.04
CA SER A 16 -2.95 -18.32 5.73
C SER A 16 -1.67 -19.15 5.85
N PHE A 17 -0.63 -18.64 6.52
CA PHE A 17 0.62 -19.37 6.76
C PHE A 17 0.43 -20.65 7.58
N ILE A 18 -0.42 -20.64 8.60
CA ILE A 18 -0.73 -21.86 9.38
C ILE A 18 -1.41 -22.90 8.50
N LEU A 19 -2.35 -22.49 7.64
CA LEU A 19 -3.04 -23.40 6.73
C LEU A 19 -2.06 -23.99 5.71
N VAL A 20 -1.10 -23.20 5.21
CA VAL A 20 -0.02 -23.68 4.35
C VAL A 20 0.79 -24.78 5.03
N ILE A 21 1.26 -24.52 6.26
CA ILE A 21 2.08 -25.43 7.03
C ILE A 21 1.30 -26.71 7.36
N ALA A 22 0.02 -26.57 7.71
CA ALA A 22 -0.86 -27.70 8.00
C ALA A 22 -1.08 -28.57 6.76
N VAL A 23 -1.39 -27.97 5.59
CA VAL A 23 -1.56 -28.71 4.34
C VAL A 23 -0.27 -29.44 3.99
N ALA A 24 0.89 -28.77 4.02
CA ALA A 24 2.18 -29.39 3.72
C ALA A 24 2.52 -30.55 4.68
N GLY A 25 2.23 -30.40 5.97
CA GLY A 25 2.40 -31.46 6.96
C GLY A 25 1.47 -32.66 6.73
N ILE A 26 0.21 -32.40 6.35
CA ILE A 26 -0.76 -33.45 6.04
C ILE A 26 -0.35 -34.22 4.78
N THR A 27 0.11 -33.55 3.72
CA THR A 27 0.61 -34.25 2.51
C THR A 27 1.83 -35.12 2.83
N LEU A 28 2.75 -34.62 3.67
CA LEU A 28 3.93 -35.39 4.09
C LEU A 28 3.52 -36.67 4.84
N LEU A 29 2.60 -36.56 5.80
CA LEU A 29 2.13 -37.68 6.61
C LEU A 29 1.30 -38.68 5.80
N ALA A 30 0.36 -38.20 4.99
CA ALA A 30 -0.51 -39.05 4.18
C ALA A 30 0.29 -39.91 3.18
N THR A 31 1.37 -39.36 2.62
CA THR A 31 2.22 -40.08 1.68
C THR A 31 3.11 -41.12 2.37
N GLY A 32 3.53 -40.89 3.61
CA GLY A 32 4.29 -41.87 4.39
C GLY A 32 3.47 -43.11 4.78
N ILE A 33 2.18 -42.93 5.08
CA ILE A 33 1.32 -44.01 5.61
C ILE A 33 0.76 -44.91 4.50
N THR A 34 0.41 -44.34 3.34
CA THR A 34 -0.25 -45.10 2.25
C THR A 34 0.64 -46.09 1.51
N PHE A 35 1.96 -45.87 1.51
CA PHE A 35 2.90 -46.71 0.74
C PHE A 35 3.67 -47.74 1.59
N GLY A 36 3.57 -47.68 2.93
CA GLY A 36 4.19 -48.65 3.83
C GLY A 36 3.58 -50.07 3.80
N PRO A 37 2.25 -50.24 3.87
CA PRO A 37 1.66 -51.57 4.09
C PRO A 37 1.52 -52.44 2.82
N LEU A 38 1.65 -51.88 1.62
CA LEU A 38 1.41 -52.61 0.36
C LEU A 38 2.46 -53.69 0.04
N ILE A 39 3.63 -53.67 0.70
CA ILE A 39 4.74 -54.60 0.46
C ILE A 39 4.66 -55.84 1.36
N LEU A 40 3.92 -55.77 2.48
CA LEU A 40 4.00 -56.78 3.54
C LEU A 40 3.12 -58.02 3.28
N GLU A 41 1.99 -57.86 2.57
CA GLU A 41 0.99 -58.93 2.45
C GLU A 41 1.24 -59.92 1.30
N GLN A 42 2.09 -59.60 0.32
CA GLN A 42 2.26 -60.43 -0.88
C GLN A 42 3.30 -61.57 -0.76
N HIS A 43 4.05 -61.65 0.34
CA HIS A 43 5.23 -62.54 0.44
C HIS A 43 5.19 -63.57 1.59
N LEU A 44 4.09 -63.66 2.36
CA LEU A 44 4.00 -64.58 3.50
C LEU A 44 3.70 -66.06 3.13
N GLU A 45 3.60 -66.44 1.85
CA GLU A 45 3.24 -67.81 1.44
C GLU A 45 4.37 -68.68 0.85
N SER A 46 5.62 -68.21 0.79
CA SER A 46 6.75 -69.00 0.26
C SER A 46 7.70 -69.46 1.37
N HIS A 47 7.59 -70.71 1.83
CA HIS A 47 8.61 -71.36 2.66
C HIS A 47 8.85 -72.80 2.18
N SER A 48 10.08 -73.13 1.72
CA SER A 48 10.73 -74.44 2.00
C SER A 48 12.21 -74.66 1.57
N ASN A 49 13.03 -73.70 1.10
CA ASN A 49 14.45 -73.98 0.76
C ASN A 49 15.45 -72.93 1.33
N PHE A 50 16.49 -73.39 2.05
CA PHE A 50 17.47 -72.53 2.77
C PHE A 50 18.44 -71.75 1.84
N GLU A 51 18.90 -72.33 0.73
CA GLU A 51 19.71 -71.60 -0.27
C GLU A 51 18.88 -70.57 -1.05
N GLN A 52 17.61 -70.91 -1.30
CA GLN A 52 16.65 -70.00 -1.93
C GLN A 52 16.28 -68.86 -0.97
N GLY A 53 16.29 -69.10 0.34
CA GLY A 53 16.08 -68.07 1.37
C GLY A 53 17.16 -66.99 1.42
N LEU A 54 18.42 -67.26 1.04
CA LEU A 54 19.46 -66.22 0.93
C LEU A 54 19.36 -65.41 -0.37
N VAL A 55 18.95 -66.06 -1.47
CA VAL A 55 18.66 -65.38 -2.74
C VAL A 55 17.39 -64.54 -2.63
N ASP A 56 16.34 -65.09 -2.02
CA ASP A 56 15.06 -64.42 -1.70
C ASP A 56 15.27 -63.31 -0.68
N ALA A 57 16.10 -63.49 0.34
CA ALA A 57 16.45 -62.39 1.26
C ALA A 57 17.20 -61.27 0.53
N LYS A 58 18.09 -61.59 -0.41
CA LYS A 58 18.85 -60.59 -1.18
C LYS A 58 17.97 -59.86 -2.20
N THR A 59 17.08 -60.56 -2.90
CA THR A 59 16.09 -59.95 -3.80
C THR A 59 15.04 -59.16 -3.03
N MET A 60 14.60 -59.62 -1.86
CA MET A 60 13.66 -58.90 -0.99
C MET A 60 14.27 -57.62 -0.41
N LEU A 61 15.54 -57.65 0.04
CA LEU A 61 16.26 -56.44 0.46
C LEU A 61 16.49 -55.47 -0.71
N GLN A 62 16.71 -56.01 -1.92
CA GLN A 62 16.89 -55.21 -3.13
C GLN A 62 15.58 -54.55 -3.57
N ASP A 63 14.47 -55.28 -3.60
CA ASP A 63 13.14 -54.78 -3.95
C ASP A 63 12.58 -53.83 -2.89
N LEU A 64 12.80 -54.09 -1.59
CA LEU A 64 12.48 -53.11 -0.54
C LEU A 64 13.26 -51.81 -0.77
N SER A 65 14.55 -51.89 -1.10
CA SER A 65 15.37 -50.69 -1.28
C SER A 65 14.95 -49.87 -2.50
N VAL A 66 14.59 -50.53 -3.61
CA VAL A 66 14.16 -49.86 -4.85
C VAL A 66 12.76 -49.27 -4.69
N ASN A 67 11.81 -50.03 -4.14
CA ASN A 67 10.45 -49.54 -3.93
C ASN A 67 10.40 -48.44 -2.87
N TYR A 68 11.22 -48.52 -1.81
CA TYR A 68 11.36 -47.47 -0.81
C TYR A 68 11.96 -46.19 -1.41
N GLN A 69 13.03 -46.29 -2.21
CA GLN A 69 13.60 -45.11 -2.88
C GLN A 69 12.62 -44.47 -3.88
N GLN A 70 11.83 -45.27 -4.61
CA GLN A 70 10.80 -44.76 -5.51
C GLN A 70 9.64 -44.09 -4.75
N ALA A 71 9.20 -44.67 -3.64
CA ALA A 71 8.17 -44.08 -2.79
C ALA A 71 8.64 -42.75 -2.18
N LEU A 72 9.87 -42.71 -1.64
CA LEU A 72 10.47 -41.49 -1.12
C LEU A 72 10.57 -40.41 -2.20
N THR A 73 11.08 -40.75 -3.38
CA THR A 73 11.24 -39.79 -4.48
C THR A 73 9.90 -39.22 -4.93
N LYS A 74 8.88 -40.07 -5.14
CA LYS A 74 7.54 -39.61 -5.52
C LYS A 74 6.91 -38.72 -4.43
N SER A 75 7.06 -39.09 -3.16
CA SER A 75 6.54 -38.29 -2.03
C SER A 75 7.19 -36.91 -1.92
N LEU A 76 8.50 -36.83 -2.15
CA LEU A 76 9.25 -35.57 -2.17
C LEU A 76 8.80 -34.66 -3.31
N VAL A 77 8.61 -35.22 -4.52
CA VAL A 77 8.13 -34.46 -5.68
C VAL A 77 6.76 -33.86 -5.42
N TRP A 78 5.80 -34.64 -4.90
CA TRP A 78 4.46 -34.12 -4.57
C TRP A 78 4.48 -33.10 -3.43
N SER A 79 5.35 -33.30 -2.43
CA SER A 79 5.51 -32.35 -1.31
C SER A 79 6.07 -31.01 -1.77
N ILE A 80 7.09 -31.03 -2.63
CA ILE A 80 7.67 -29.81 -3.23
C ILE A 80 6.63 -29.11 -4.10
N LEU A 81 5.92 -29.85 -4.94
CA LEU A 81 4.89 -29.29 -5.81
C LEU A 81 3.78 -28.61 -5.01
N ALA A 82 3.28 -29.27 -3.95
CA ALA A 82 2.29 -28.69 -3.04
C ALA A 82 2.83 -27.42 -2.36
N ALA A 83 4.06 -27.45 -1.83
CA ALA A 83 4.69 -26.31 -1.19
C ALA A 83 4.82 -25.10 -2.16
N VAL A 84 5.21 -25.32 -3.41
CA VAL A 84 5.34 -24.27 -4.43
C VAL A 84 3.99 -23.65 -4.77
N ILE A 85 2.96 -24.47 -4.96
CA ILE A 85 1.60 -23.99 -5.27
C ILE A 85 1.12 -23.08 -4.15
N VAL A 86 1.27 -23.54 -2.91
CA VAL A 86 0.78 -22.82 -1.75
C VAL A 86 1.60 -21.55 -1.49
N ALA A 87 2.92 -21.60 -1.59
CA ALA A 87 3.79 -20.42 -1.47
C ALA A 87 3.44 -19.36 -2.53
N SER A 88 3.14 -19.79 -3.76
CA SER A 88 2.72 -18.89 -4.84
C SER A 88 1.37 -18.23 -4.54
N ALA A 89 0.40 -18.99 -4.03
CA ALA A 89 -0.90 -18.46 -3.62
C ALA A 89 -0.78 -17.41 -2.51
N VAL A 90 0.06 -17.66 -1.49
CA VAL A 90 0.34 -16.68 -0.43
C VAL A 90 1.02 -15.44 -0.97
N SER A 91 2.01 -15.60 -1.85
CA SER A 91 2.71 -14.47 -2.47
C SER A 91 1.75 -13.54 -3.22
N VAL A 92 0.85 -14.11 -4.04
CA VAL A 92 -0.16 -13.34 -4.77
C VAL A 92 -1.14 -12.64 -3.80
N PHE A 93 -1.55 -13.32 -2.72
CA PHE A 93 -2.42 -12.73 -1.70
C PHE A 93 -1.76 -11.54 -1.00
N VAL A 94 -0.50 -11.66 -0.58
CA VAL A 94 0.27 -10.58 0.06
C VAL A 94 0.49 -9.41 -0.90
N ALA A 95 0.85 -9.71 -2.15
CA ALA A 95 1.08 -8.68 -3.17
C ALA A 95 -0.18 -7.86 -3.44
N SER A 96 -1.34 -8.51 -3.54
CA SER A 96 -2.62 -7.86 -3.82
C SER A 96 -3.17 -7.09 -2.63
N GLN A 97 -3.05 -7.62 -1.41
CA GLN A 97 -3.69 -7.06 -0.21
C GLN A 97 -2.84 -6.03 0.55
N ILE A 98 -1.51 -6.01 0.33
CA ILE A 98 -0.59 -5.14 1.09
C ILE A 98 0.26 -4.32 0.14
N VAL A 99 1.05 -4.99 -0.71
CA VAL A 99 2.09 -4.33 -1.49
C VAL A 99 1.48 -3.37 -2.50
N SER A 100 0.45 -3.80 -3.23
CA SER A 100 -0.24 -2.97 -4.21
C SER A 100 -0.90 -1.73 -3.59
N PRO A 101 -1.69 -1.82 -2.49
CA PRO A 101 -2.18 -0.65 -1.77
C PRO A 101 -1.09 0.31 -1.29
N LEU A 102 0.01 -0.19 -0.73
CA LEU A 102 1.13 0.66 -0.27
C LEU A 102 1.80 1.39 -1.44
N GLN A 103 2.01 0.73 -2.58
CA GLN A 103 2.54 1.38 -3.78
C GLN A 103 1.58 2.45 -4.33
N ARG A 104 0.26 2.23 -4.26
CA ARG A 104 -0.74 3.24 -4.63
C ARG A 104 -0.64 4.45 -3.71
N MET A 105 -0.52 4.23 -2.40
CA MET A 105 -0.36 5.29 -1.41
C MET A 105 0.94 6.09 -1.59
N GLN A 106 2.05 5.42 -1.90
CA GLN A 106 3.30 6.08 -2.24
C GLN A 106 3.14 6.99 -3.46
N LYS A 107 2.50 6.48 -4.53
CA LYS A 107 2.24 7.26 -5.75
C LYS A 107 1.30 8.45 -5.46
N ALA A 108 0.24 8.25 -4.69
CA ALA A 108 -0.68 9.31 -4.29
C ALA A 108 0.04 10.38 -3.45
N SER A 109 0.86 9.97 -2.48
CA SER A 109 1.68 10.89 -1.68
C SER A 109 2.61 11.73 -2.55
N SER A 110 3.24 11.13 -3.57
CA SER A 110 4.07 11.87 -4.53
C SER A 110 3.27 12.87 -5.37
N ARG A 111 2.00 12.59 -5.69
CA ARG A 111 1.12 13.52 -6.41
C ARG A 111 0.65 14.67 -5.50
N ILE A 112 0.32 14.39 -4.24
CA ILE A 112 0.05 15.42 -3.23
C ILE A 112 1.26 16.34 -3.06
N ALA A 113 2.47 15.78 -2.96
CA ALA A 113 3.70 16.57 -2.84
C ALA A 113 3.98 17.48 -4.06
N LYS A 114 3.35 17.19 -5.22
CA LYS A 114 3.38 18.02 -6.42
C LYS A 114 2.22 19.02 -6.51
N GLY A 115 1.40 19.13 -5.46
CA GLY A 115 0.28 20.06 -5.35
C GLY A 115 -1.07 19.50 -5.80
N ASN A 116 -1.19 18.21 -6.11
CA ASN A 116 -2.48 17.59 -6.42
C ASN A 116 -3.18 17.11 -5.14
N TYR A 117 -3.80 18.03 -4.42
CA TYR A 117 -4.47 17.78 -3.14
C TYR A 117 -5.81 17.05 -3.25
N LEU A 118 -6.36 16.88 -4.46
CA LEU A 118 -7.64 16.18 -4.70
C LEU A 118 -7.51 14.65 -4.71
N GLU A 119 -6.29 14.13 -4.61
CA GLU A 119 -6.05 12.68 -4.58
C GLU A 119 -6.68 12.03 -3.35
N ARG A 120 -7.36 10.91 -3.58
CA ARG A 120 -7.98 10.10 -2.53
C ARG A 120 -7.69 8.62 -2.79
N LEU A 121 -7.50 7.89 -1.70
CA LEU A 121 -7.33 6.44 -1.72
C LEU A 121 -8.65 5.75 -1.37
N ASP A 122 -8.88 4.60 -1.98
CA ASP A 122 -9.97 3.71 -1.59
C ASP A 122 -9.63 3.06 -0.24
N ALA A 123 -10.47 3.33 0.77
CA ALA A 123 -10.36 2.73 2.11
C ALA A 123 -10.95 1.31 2.18
N SER A 124 -11.33 0.72 1.04
CA SER A 124 -11.79 -0.66 0.94
C SER A 124 -10.59 -1.61 1.00
N GLY A 125 -10.29 -2.13 2.20
CA GLY A 125 -9.14 -3.03 2.37
C GLY A 125 -9.11 -3.75 3.72
N PRO A 126 -8.08 -4.56 3.97
CA PRO A 126 -7.82 -5.11 5.30
C PRO A 126 -7.71 -3.98 6.34
N GLY A 127 -8.19 -4.20 7.56
CA GLY A 127 -8.46 -3.14 8.53
C GLY A 127 -7.35 -2.10 8.72
N GLU A 128 -6.10 -2.51 8.84
CA GLU A 128 -4.95 -1.60 9.04
C GLU A 128 -4.62 -0.80 7.77
N VAL A 129 -4.71 -1.43 6.60
CA VAL A 129 -4.48 -0.76 5.31
C VAL A 129 -5.61 0.22 5.02
N ALA A 130 -6.86 -0.16 5.32
CA ALA A 130 -8.04 0.69 5.24
C ALA A 130 -7.90 1.92 6.15
N LYS A 131 -7.55 1.72 7.43
CA LYS A 131 -7.31 2.82 8.38
C LYS A 131 -6.20 3.76 7.93
N LEU A 132 -5.14 3.22 7.31
CA LEU A 132 -4.06 4.05 6.77
C LEU A 132 -4.54 4.87 5.58
N ALA A 133 -5.38 4.31 4.71
CA ALA A 133 -6.02 5.05 3.61
C ALA A 133 -6.98 6.13 4.12
N GLU A 134 -7.78 5.86 5.16
CA GLU A 134 -8.61 6.86 5.84
C GLU A 134 -7.76 8.01 6.39
N SER A 135 -6.68 7.68 7.10
CA SER A 135 -5.76 8.67 7.67
C SER A 135 -5.09 9.52 6.58
N PHE A 136 -4.71 8.90 5.45
CA PHE A 136 -4.17 9.60 4.29
C PHE A 136 -5.21 10.56 3.69
N ASN A 137 -6.46 10.13 3.54
CA ASN A 137 -7.51 10.97 2.98
C ASN A 137 -7.81 12.19 3.85
N ALA A 138 -7.84 12.02 5.18
CA ALA A 138 -8.00 13.13 6.12
C ALA A 138 -6.84 14.15 6.03
N MET A 139 -5.61 13.67 5.87
CA MET A 139 -4.46 14.54 5.61
C MET A 139 -4.60 15.29 4.29
N ALA A 140 -5.02 14.61 3.22
CA ALA A 140 -5.22 15.20 1.90
C ALA A 140 -6.30 16.30 1.93
N GLU A 141 -7.40 16.06 2.64
CA GLU A 141 -8.46 17.04 2.87
C GLU A 141 -7.95 18.28 3.62
N SER A 142 -7.21 18.10 4.72
CA SER A 142 -6.63 19.23 5.45
C SER A 142 -5.66 20.06 4.61
N LEU A 143 -4.88 19.42 3.73
CA LEU A 143 -3.99 20.11 2.79
C LEU A 143 -4.78 20.86 1.71
N GLU A 144 -5.86 20.28 1.19
CA GLU A 144 -6.74 20.92 0.23
C GLU A 144 -7.37 22.18 0.83
N ASP A 145 -7.93 22.09 2.03
CA ASP A 145 -8.54 23.23 2.74
C ASP A 145 -7.52 24.35 2.96
N SER A 146 -6.30 23.99 3.37
CA SER A 146 -5.21 24.96 3.58
C SER A 146 -4.83 25.66 2.28
N GLU A 147 -4.77 24.94 1.17
CA GLU A 147 -4.47 25.51 -0.15
C GLU A 147 -5.61 26.42 -0.63
N ILE A 148 -6.87 26.04 -0.40
CA ILE A 148 -8.03 26.88 -0.71
C ILE A 148 -7.91 28.19 0.05
N GLN A 149 -7.76 28.15 1.38
CA GLN A 149 -7.63 29.35 2.22
C GLN A 149 -6.46 30.23 1.78
N ARG A 150 -5.30 29.64 1.46
CA ARG A 150 -4.15 30.36 0.93
C ARG A 150 -4.48 31.10 -0.36
N ARG A 151 -5.19 30.46 -1.30
CA ARG A 151 -5.60 31.08 -2.56
C ARG A 151 -6.63 32.19 -2.36
N GLU A 152 -7.57 32.02 -1.43
CA GLU A 152 -8.54 33.05 -1.09
C GLU A 152 -7.86 34.28 -0.51
N LEU A 153 -6.92 34.08 0.42
CA LEU A 153 -6.11 35.15 0.99
C LEU A 153 -5.37 35.91 -0.12
N MET A 154 -4.64 35.21 -0.98
CA MET A 154 -3.89 35.84 -2.08
C MET A 154 -4.80 36.64 -3.03
N ARG A 155 -5.99 36.13 -3.32
CA ARG A 155 -7.00 36.83 -4.14
C ARG A 155 -7.50 38.09 -3.46
N ASN A 156 -7.80 38.03 -2.16
CA ASN A 156 -8.29 39.18 -1.40
C ASN A 156 -7.21 40.26 -1.30
N LEU A 157 -5.96 39.88 -1.00
CA LEU A 157 -4.82 40.79 -0.98
C LEU A 157 -4.62 41.49 -2.34
N ALA A 158 -4.68 40.73 -3.44
CA ALA A 158 -4.56 41.30 -4.77
C ALA A 158 -5.68 42.32 -5.09
N HIS A 159 -6.88 42.09 -4.56
CA HIS A 159 -8.00 43.03 -4.72
C HIS A 159 -7.79 44.30 -3.90
N GLU A 160 -7.42 44.16 -2.63
CA GLU A 160 -7.19 45.29 -1.72
C GLU A 160 -5.99 46.15 -2.12
N PHE A 161 -4.97 45.58 -2.75
CA PHE A 161 -3.84 46.33 -3.32
C PHE A 161 -4.19 47.05 -4.62
N ARG A 162 -5.08 46.47 -5.45
CA ARG A 162 -5.43 47.06 -6.75
C ARG A 162 -6.06 48.44 -6.60
N THR A 163 -6.98 48.62 -5.65
CA THR A 163 -7.68 49.91 -5.45
C THR A 163 -6.74 51.08 -5.15
N PRO A 164 -5.90 51.05 -4.10
CA PRO A 164 -4.97 52.15 -3.81
C PRO A 164 -3.95 52.36 -4.93
N LEU A 165 -3.49 51.29 -5.60
CA LEU A 165 -2.58 51.38 -6.72
C LEU A 165 -3.23 52.06 -7.94
N SER A 166 -4.48 51.72 -8.26
CA SER A 166 -5.25 52.36 -9.33
C SER A 166 -5.51 53.84 -9.02
N ASN A 167 -5.76 54.20 -7.76
CA ASN A 167 -5.93 55.59 -7.35
C ASN A 167 -4.62 56.38 -7.51
N LEU A 168 -3.50 55.84 -7.02
CA LEU A 168 -2.17 56.45 -7.21
C LEU A 168 -1.85 56.65 -8.69
N LYS A 169 -2.12 55.63 -9.51
CA LYS A 169 -1.92 55.70 -10.96
C LYS A 169 -2.78 56.81 -11.58
N GLY A 170 -4.06 56.90 -11.21
CA GLY A 170 -4.96 57.95 -11.70
C GLY A 170 -4.53 59.36 -11.31
N TYR A 171 -3.98 59.55 -10.11
CA TYR A 171 -3.41 60.84 -9.70
C TYR A 171 -2.17 61.21 -10.54
N LEU A 172 -1.27 60.24 -10.78
CA LEU A 172 -0.08 60.48 -11.59
C LEU A 172 -0.41 60.75 -13.06
N GLU A 173 -1.34 59.99 -13.65
CA GLU A 173 -1.82 60.23 -15.02
C GLU A 173 -2.48 61.61 -15.14
N GLY A 174 -3.31 62.00 -14.16
CA GLY A 174 -3.92 63.33 -14.17
C GLY A 174 -2.93 64.49 -14.00
N LEU A 175 -1.84 64.29 -13.26
CA LEU A 175 -0.74 65.26 -13.18
C LEU A 175 0.02 65.34 -14.52
N GLU A 176 0.26 64.21 -15.18
CA GLU A 176 0.95 64.14 -16.48
C GLU A 176 0.14 64.80 -17.60
N ASP A 177 -1.18 64.56 -17.63
CA ASP A 177 -2.11 65.13 -18.60
C ASP A 177 -2.48 66.60 -18.32
N GLY A 178 -1.97 67.19 -17.22
CA GLY A 178 -2.29 68.55 -16.79
C GLY A 178 -3.73 68.75 -16.33
N LEU A 179 -4.41 67.66 -15.97
CA LEU A 179 -5.77 67.65 -15.41
C LEU A 179 -5.77 68.06 -13.93
N PHE A 180 -4.66 67.87 -13.23
CA PHE A 180 -4.45 68.27 -11.83
C PHE A 180 -3.23 69.17 -11.69
N ASP A 181 -3.28 70.13 -10.77
CA ASP A 181 -2.11 70.88 -10.34
C ASP A 181 -1.32 70.07 -9.30
N ALA A 182 0.01 70.18 -9.31
CA ALA A 182 0.89 69.54 -8.34
C ALA A 182 0.85 70.28 -6.99
N ASP A 183 -0.30 70.19 -6.32
CA ASP A 183 -0.60 70.87 -5.06
C ASP A 183 -0.57 69.93 -3.84
N ASP A 184 -0.67 70.54 -2.65
CA ASP A 184 -0.65 69.82 -1.38
C ASP A 184 -1.79 68.80 -1.25
N GLU A 185 -2.92 68.98 -1.95
CA GLU A 185 -4.07 68.08 -1.90
C GLU A 185 -3.77 66.76 -2.62
N ILE A 186 -3.23 66.82 -3.85
CA ILE A 186 -2.83 65.63 -4.61
C ILE A 186 -1.69 64.88 -3.92
N PHE A 187 -0.70 65.59 -3.37
CA PHE A 187 0.38 64.97 -2.61
C PHE A 187 -0.14 64.29 -1.33
N THR A 188 -1.08 64.92 -0.62
CA THR A 188 -1.70 64.33 0.57
C THR A 188 -2.53 63.09 0.22
N ALA A 189 -3.35 63.15 -0.84
CA ALA A 189 -4.14 62.02 -1.30
C ALA A 189 -3.27 60.84 -1.73
N SER A 190 -2.17 61.11 -2.45
CA SER A 190 -1.18 60.09 -2.85
C SER A 190 -0.51 59.46 -1.63
N LYS A 191 -0.07 60.27 -0.66
CA LYS A 191 0.53 59.79 0.59
C LYS A 191 -0.45 58.88 1.36
N GLN A 192 -1.72 59.24 1.45
CA GLN A 192 -2.73 58.41 2.11
C GLN A 192 -2.88 57.02 1.45
N GLN A 193 -2.77 56.91 0.12
CA GLN A 193 -2.80 55.61 -0.55
C GLN A 193 -1.55 54.79 -0.26
N ILE A 194 -0.38 55.42 -0.17
CA ILE A 194 0.89 54.77 0.23
C ILE A 194 0.77 54.26 1.68
N ASP A 195 0.33 55.10 2.61
CA ASP A 195 0.11 54.71 4.02
C ASP A 195 -0.87 53.53 4.14
N ARG A 196 -1.90 53.50 3.27
CA ARG A 196 -2.84 52.38 3.21
C ARG A 196 -2.20 51.09 2.71
N LEU A 197 -1.38 51.16 1.65
CA LEU A 197 -0.61 50.02 1.17
C LEU A 197 0.37 49.50 2.24
N GLU A 198 1.05 50.40 2.96
CA GLU A 198 1.94 50.05 4.07
C GLU A 198 1.21 49.34 5.21
N ARG A 199 0.02 49.82 5.61
CA ARG A 199 -0.80 49.14 6.61
C ARG A 199 -1.17 47.72 6.19
N LEU A 200 -1.64 47.53 4.96
CA LEU A 200 -2.00 46.20 4.46
C LEU A 200 -0.78 45.26 4.40
N LEU A 201 0.41 45.79 4.08
CA LEU A 201 1.66 45.03 4.12
C LEU A 201 2.04 44.61 5.55
N ASN A 202 1.88 45.51 6.53
CA ASN A 202 2.14 45.23 7.93
C ASN A 202 1.14 44.21 8.50
N ASP A 203 -0.13 44.30 8.10
CA ASP A 203 -1.16 43.33 8.48
C ASP A 203 -0.84 41.93 7.93
N LEU A 204 -0.24 41.84 6.73
CA LEU A 204 0.22 40.58 6.16
C LEU A 204 1.44 40.00 6.89
N ALA A 205 2.36 40.84 7.35
CA ALA A 205 3.58 40.41 8.05
C ALA A 205 3.33 39.82 9.45
N LEU A 206 2.11 39.99 9.98
CA LEU A 206 1.67 39.46 11.28
C LEU A 206 1.04 38.05 11.19
N ILE A 207 0.84 37.52 9.97
CA ILE A 207 0.27 36.19 9.67
C ILE A 207 1.40 35.22 9.32
#